data_AF-A0A2V7RQF8-F1
#
_entry.id   AF-A0A2V7RQF8-F1
#
_cell.length_a   1.000
_cell.length_b   1.000
_cell.length_c   1.000
_cell.angle_alpha   90.00
_cell.angle_beta   90.00
_cell.angle_gamma   90.00
#
_symmetry.space_group_name_H-M   'P 1'
#
loop_
_entity.id
_entity.type
_entity.pdbx_description
1 polymer ?
#
loop_
_entity_poly.entity_id
_entity_poly.type
_entity_poly.pdbx_seq_one_letter_code
_entity_poly.pdbx_strand_id
1 'polypeptide(L)'
;MIWLRLVHILSGIFWVGATLLMVVFLLPAARAGGAEGRRFLGSVFQRMGPVMGVTALLTIVSGFFLYARVSGGFQQVWVTSPTGRAYGIGALAAILAVIVGAAVNARAGARIGALQKRLAADSATPSAAEAAQLAGWQTRIERGAWVVAGLLLIAAAAMATARYL
;
A
#
# COMPACT_ATOMS: atom_id res chain seq x y z
N MET A 1 26.33 -2.59 1.85
CA MET A 1 25.25 -3.30 2.58
C MET A 1 24.45 -2.39 3.50
N ILE A 2 25.11 -1.50 4.25
CA ILE A 2 24.43 -0.61 5.21
C ILE A 2 23.47 0.39 4.55
N TRP A 3 23.86 1.02 3.44
CA TRP A 3 23.01 1.98 2.71
C TRP A 3 21.72 1.34 2.19
N LEU A 4 21.82 0.16 1.57
CA LEU A 4 20.63 -0.58 1.10
C LEU A 4 19.68 -0.90 2.25
N ARG A 5 20.23 -1.33 3.39
CA ARG A 5 19.45 -1.62 4.60
C ARG A 5 18.77 -0.36 5.15
N LEU A 6 19.48 0.76 5.20
CA LEU A 6 18.92 2.03 5.67
C LEU A 6 17.76 2.48 4.79
N VAL A 7 17.95 2.50 3.47
CA VAL A 7 16.89 2.86 2.50
C VAL A 7 15.70 1.92 2.63
N HIS A 8 15.94 0.61 2.71
CA HIS A 8 14.89 -0.40 2.85
C HIS A 8 14.04 -0.18 4.12
N ILE A 9 14.72 -0.06 5.27
CA ILE A 9 14.05 0.04 6.56
C ILE A 9 13.30 1.36 6.69
N LEU A 10 13.92 2.51 6.35
CA LEU A 10 13.26 3.81 6.49
C LEU A 10 12.05 3.93 5.55
N SER A 11 12.20 3.49 4.30
CA SER A 11 11.09 3.49 3.34
C SER A 11 9.97 2.53 3.77
N GLY A 12 10.36 1.35 4.28
CA GLY A 12 9.41 0.33 4.76
C GLY A 12 8.64 0.78 5.99
N ILE A 13 9.32 1.35 6.99
CA ILE A 13 8.68 1.88 8.20
C ILE A 13 7.67 2.97 7.84
N PHE A 14 8.08 3.93 7.00
CA PHE A 14 7.17 4.97 6.53
C PHE A 14 5.96 4.38 5.82
N TRP A 15 6.19 3.44 4.90
CA TRP A 15 5.12 2.84 4.10
C TRP A 15 4.12 2.06 4.96
N VAL A 16 4.60 1.17 5.83
CA VAL A 16 3.77 0.40 6.77
C VAL A 16 3.02 1.34 7.72
N GLY A 17 3.73 2.29 8.33
CA GLY A 17 3.17 3.23 9.30
C GLY A 17 2.08 4.13 8.69
N ALA A 18 2.32 4.69 7.51
CA ALA A 18 1.34 5.50 6.80
C ALA A 18 0.09 4.70 6.40
N THR A 19 0.27 3.45 5.94
CA THR A 19 -0.87 2.57 5.65
C THR A 19 -1.69 2.27 6.90
N LEU A 20 -1.06 1.97 8.03
CA LEU A 20 -1.76 1.71 9.28
C LEU A 20 -2.49 2.94 9.81
N LEU A 21 -1.82 4.11 9.80
CA LEU A 21 -2.45 5.39 10.15
C LEU A 21 -3.71 5.63 9.31
N MET A 22 -3.61 5.37 8.01
CA MET A 22 -4.73 5.52 7.11
C MET A 22 -5.88 4.58 7.47
N VAL A 23 -5.58 3.30 7.56
CA VAL A 23 -6.61 2.26 7.65
C VAL A 23 -7.30 2.25 9.00
N VAL A 24 -6.55 2.49 10.08
CA VAL A 24 -7.05 2.43 11.45
C VAL A 24 -7.74 3.72 11.88
N PHE A 25 -7.26 4.89 11.44
CA PHE A 25 -7.75 6.18 11.97
C PHE A 25 -8.43 7.03 10.90
N LEU A 26 -7.72 7.33 9.81
CA LEU A 26 -8.19 8.34 8.86
C LEU A 26 -9.37 7.84 8.00
N LEU A 27 -9.38 6.58 7.59
CA LEU A 27 -10.52 6.00 6.86
C LEU A 27 -11.80 5.97 7.72
N PRO A 28 -11.80 5.45 8.95
CA PRO A 28 -12.96 5.51 9.83
C PRO A 28 -13.42 6.94 10.13
N ALA A 29 -12.49 7.86 10.42
CA ALA A 29 -12.83 9.25 10.68
C ALA A 29 -13.46 9.94 9.46
N ALA A 30 -12.93 9.70 8.26
CA ALA A 30 -13.48 10.24 7.02
C ALA A 30 -14.89 9.70 6.73
N ARG A 31 -15.18 8.43 7.05
CA ARG A 31 -16.51 7.86 6.94
C ARG A 31 -17.50 8.51 7.91
N ALA A 32 -17.11 8.67 9.18
CA ALA A 32 -17.92 9.31 10.20
C ALA A 32 -18.22 10.78 9.86
N GLY A 33 -17.24 11.48 9.27
CA GLY A 33 -17.40 12.87 8.79
C GLY A 33 -18.17 13.03 7.48
N GLY A 34 -18.77 11.97 6.94
CA GLY A 34 -19.65 12.05 5.76
C GLY A 34 -18.94 12.61 4.51
N ALA A 35 -19.59 13.56 3.83
CA ALA A 35 -19.09 14.12 2.57
C ALA A 35 -17.81 14.96 2.77
N GLU A 36 -17.74 15.75 3.84
CA GLU A 36 -16.57 16.58 4.14
C GLU A 36 -15.35 15.74 4.51
N GLY A 37 -15.55 14.72 5.36
CA GLY A 37 -14.50 13.76 5.72
C GLY A 37 -13.92 13.06 4.48
N ARG A 38 -14.77 12.59 3.57
CA ARG A 38 -14.34 11.99 2.29
C ARG A 38 -13.61 12.98 1.38
N ARG A 39 -14.02 14.25 1.34
CA ARG A 39 -13.36 15.29 0.55
C ARG A 39 -11.96 15.61 1.10
N PHE A 40 -11.84 15.74 2.42
CA PHE A 40 -10.55 15.90 3.09
C PHE A 40 -9.64 14.71 2.79
N LEU A 41 -10.15 13.48 2.94
CA LEU A 41 -9.36 12.30 2.66
C LEU A 41 -8.91 12.23 1.19
N GLY A 42 -9.75 12.64 0.25
CA GLY A 42 -9.39 12.74 -1.16
C GLY A 42 -8.19 13.66 -1.40
N SER A 43 -8.14 14.82 -0.74
CA SER A 43 -7.02 15.76 -0.87
C SER A 43 -5.72 15.22 -0.25
N VAL A 44 -5.84 14.49 0.87
CA VAL A 44 -4.72 13.78 1.51
C VAL A 44 -4.15 12.72 0.56
N PHE A 45 -5.00 11.88 -0.04
CA PHE A 45 -4.55 10.82 -0.96
C PHE A 45 -3.89 11.36 -2.23
N GLN A 46 -4.30 12.51 -2.75
CA GLN A 46 -3.63 13.14 -3.90
C GLN A 46 -2.17 13.47 -3.62
N ARG A 47 -1.85 13.88 -2.38
CA ARG A 47 -0.48 14.21 -1.97
C ARG A 47 0.30 12.98 -1.53
N MET A 48 -0.35 12.08 -0.80
CA MET A 48 0.28 10.86 -0.29
C MET A 48 0.55 9.82 -1.38
N GLY A 49 -0.30 9.73 -2.42
CA GLY A 49 -0.23 8.68 -3.44
C GLY A 49 1.17 8.55 -4.09
N PRO A 50 1.74 9.63 -4.64
CA PRO A 50 3.09 9.59 -5.21
C PRO A 50 4.17 9.20 -4.19
N VAL A 51 4.08 9.73 -2.97
CA VAL A 51 5.03 9.43 -1.89
C VAL A 51 4.98 7.95 -1.52
N MET A 52 3.78 7.39 -1.35
CA MET A 52 3.56 5.97 -1.05
C MET A 52 4.10 5.07 -2.18
N GLY A 53 3.94 5.49 -3.44
CA GLY A 53 4.49 4.78 -4.60
C GLY A 53 6.03 4.76 -4.58
N VAL A 54 6.66 5.90 -4.30
CA VAL A 54 8.12 6.00 -4.19
C VAL A 54 8.63 5.17 -3.01
N THR A 55 8.01 5.26 -1.84
CA THR A 55 8.45 4.49 -0.66
C THR A 55 8.26 2.99 -0.85
N ALA A 56 7.16 2.56 -1.50
CA ALA A 56 6.97 1.15 -1.86
C ALA A 56 8.05 0.66 -2.82
N LEU A 57 8.35 1.44 -3.87
CA LEU A 57 9.40 1.12 -4.84
C LEU A 57 10.77 1.00 -4.17
N LEU A 58 11.15 2.01 -3.37
CA LEU A 58 12.41 2.01 -2.64
C LEU A 58 12.52 0.80 -1.72
N THR A 59 11.45 0.45 -1.00
CA THR A 59 11.39 -0.73 -0.13
C THR A 59 11.61 -2.02 -0.93
N ILE A 60 10.86 -2.23 -2.01
CA ILE A 60 10.94 -3.48 -2.80
C ILE A 60 12.30 -3.62 -3.47
N VAL A 61 12.78 -2.57 -4.15
CA VAL A 61 14.03 -2.63 -4.92
C VAL A 61 15.23 -2.85 -3.99
N SER A 62 15.32 -2.09 -2.89
CA SER A 62 16.39 -2.29 -1.90
C SER A 62 16.30 -3.67 -1.23
N GLY A 63 15.09 -4.15 -0.94
CA GLY A 63 14.85 -5.47 -0.35
C GLY A 63 15.29 -6.60 -1.27
N PHE A 64 15.00 -6.49 -2.56
CA PHE A 64 15.44 -7.45 -3.58
C PHE A 64 16.97 -7.55 -3.63
N PHE A 65 17.67 -6.42 -3.69
CA PHE A 65 19.14 -6.42 -3.70
C PHE A 65 19.75 -6.92 -2.38
N LEU A 66 19.12 -6.63 -1.23
CA LEU A 66 19.54 -7.18 0.06
C LEU A 66 19.40 -8.70 0.07
N TYR A 67 18.25 -9.22 -0.35
CA TYR A 67 17.98 -10.66 -0.38
C TYR A 67 18.96 -11.37 -1.32
N ALA A 68 19.17 -10.85 -2.53
CA ALA A 68 20.12 -11.39 -3.49
C ALA A 68 21.55 -11.45 -2.92
N ARG A 69 21.99 -10.42 -2.20
CA ARG A 69 23.34 -10.37 -1.62
C ARG A 69 23.51 -11.30 -0.42
N VAL A 70 22.54 -11.34 0.50
CA VAL A 70 22.63 -12.19 1.69
C VAL A 70 22.49 -13.68 1.33
N SER A 71 21.73 -13.99 0.28
CA SER A 71 21.58 -15.35 -0.24
C SER A 71 22.73 -15.83 -1.13
N GLY A 72 23.77 -15.02 -1.35
CA GLY A 72 24.88 -15.38 -2.25
C GLY A 72 24.46 -15.53 -3.72
N GLY A 73 23.44 -14.77 -4.16
CA GLY A 73 22.87 -14.87 -5.51
C GLY A 73 21.73 -15.87 -5.62
N PHE A 74 20.84 -15.91 -4.64
CA PHE A 74 19.70 -16.85 -4.57
C PHE A 74 20.11 -18.32 -4.48
N GLN A 75 21.18 -18.62 -3.74
CA GLN A 75 21.59 -20.01 -3.51
C GLN A 75 20.48 -20.79 -2.82
N GLN A 76 20.12 -21.93 -3.40
CA GLN A 76 18.97 -22.73 -2.96
C GLN A 76 19.05 -23.07 -1.47
N VAL A 77 20.24 -23.48 -0.97
CA VAL A 77 20.47 -23.83 0.43
C VAL A 77 20.12 -22.69 1.40
N TRP A 78 20.40 -21.44 1.01
CA TRP A 78 20.10 -20.28 1.83
C TRP A 78 18.64 -19.89 1.71
N VAL A 79 18.10 -19.86 0.49
CA VAL A 79 16.70 -19.48 0.21
C VAL A 79 15.71 -20.42 0.89
N THR A 80 16.03 -21.71 0.97
CA THR A 80 15.18 -22.70 1.65
C THR A 80 15.45 -22.81 3.15
N SER A 81 16.42 -22.08 3.72
CA SER A 81 16.62 -22.03 5.18
C SER A 81 15.44 -21.35 5.89
N PRO A 82 15.24 -21.56 7.21
CA PRO A 82 14.20 -20.85 7.97
C PRO A 82 14.26 -19.33 7.84
N THR A 83 15.45 -18.73 8.04
CA THR A 83 15.72 -17.31 7.79
C THR A 83 15.35 -16.89 6.36
N GLY A 84 15.82 -17.64 5.35
CA GLY A 84 15.58 -17.33 3.93
C GLY A 84 14.09 -17.34 3.58
N ARG A 85 13.35 -18.36 4.04
CA ARG A 85 11.90 -18.46 3.84
C ARG A 85 11.14 -17.32 4.52
N ALA A 86 11.54 -16.90 5.72
CA ALA A 86 10.90 -15.77 6.41
C ALA A 86 11.05 -14.48 5.61
N TYR A 87 12.26 -14.15 5.14
CA TYR A 87 12.47 -13.01 4.26
C TYR A 87 11.68 -13.15 2.93
N GLY A 88 11.62 -14.36 2.36
CA GLY A 88 10.85 -14.65 1.14
C GLY A 88 9.35 -14.44 1.31
N ILE A 89 8.76 -14.89 2.43
CA ILE A 89 7.36 -14.67 2.78
C ILE A 89 7.09 -13.16 2.91
N GLY A 90 7.97 -12.43 3.59
CA GLY A 90 7.83 -10.99 3.72
C GLY A 90 7.91 -10.25 2.37
N ALA A 91 8.81 -10.66 1.50
CA ALA A 91 8.91 -10.14 0.14
C ALA A 91 7.64 -10.42 -0.68
N LEU A 92 7.12 -11.65 -0.62
CA LEU A 92 5.88 -12.03 -1.31
C LEU A 92 4.70 -11.20 -0.81
N ALA A 93 4.55 -11.05 0.50
CA ALA A 93 3.48 -10.24 1.09
C ALA A 93 3.55 -8.77 0.66
N ALA A 94 4.74 -8.17 0.63
CA ALA A 94 4.95 -6.80 0.15
C ALA A 94 4.63 -6.64 -1.35
N ILE A 95 4.98 -7.63 -2.19
CA ILE A 95 4.66 -7.62 -3.62
C ILE A 95 3.14 -7.70 -3.82
N LEU A 96 2.46 -8.60 -3.10
CA LEU A 96 1.00 -8.71 -3.14
C LEU A 96 0.34 -7.41 -2.68
N ALA A 97 0.89 -6.73 -1.68
CA ALA A 97 0.40 -5.43 -1.22
C ALA A 97 0.48 -4.37 -2.34
N VAL A 98 1.58 -4.32 -3.11
CA VAL A 98 1.67 -3.44 -4.28
C VAL A 98 0.67 -3.81 -5.35
N ILE A 99 0.48 -5.10 -5.64
CA ILE A 99 -0.50 -5.56 -6.63
C ILE A 99 -1.90 -5.11 -6.25
N VAL A 100 -2.32 -5.31 -4.99
CA VAL A 100 -3.64 -4.84 -4.52
C VAL A 100 -3.72 -3.31 -4.58
N GLY A 101 -2.69 -2.60 -4.12
CA GLY A 101 -2.63 -1.13 -4.17
C GLY A 101 -2.78 -0.58 -5.60
N ALA A 102 -2.08 -1.16 -6.58
CA ALA A 102 -2.13 -0.71 -7.97
C ALA A 102 -3.38 -1.21 -8.71
N ALA A 103 -3.66 -2.51 -8.67
CA ALA A 103 -4.72 -3.12 -9.47
C ALA A 103 -6.13 -2.88 -8.91
N VAL A 104 -6.27 -2.63 -7.60
CA VAL A 104 -7.55 -2.35 -6.95
C VAL A 104 -7.67 -0.87 -6.62
N ASN A 105 -6.80 -0.36 -5.74
CA ASN A 105 -6.99 0.97 -5.15
C ASN A 105 -6.74 2.09 -6.16
N ALA A 106 -5.60 2.06 -6.87
CA ALA A 106 -5.26 3.10 -7.85
C ALA A 106 -6.24 3.12 -9.03
N ARG A 107 -6.65 1.94 -9.53
CA ARG A 107 -7.67 1.85 -10.60
C ARG A 107 -9.03 2.40 -10.16
N ALA A 108 -9.49 2.05 -8.96
CA ALA A 108 -10.73 2.61 -8.42
C ALA A 108 -10.63 4.12 -8.21
N GLY A 109 -9.51 4.60 -7.65
CA GLY A 109 -9.24 6.02 -7.46
C GLY A 109 -9.22 6.82 -8.76
N ALA A 110 -8.63 6.26 -9.83
CA ALA A 110 -8.64 6.87 -11.15
C ALA A 110 -10.07 7.03 -11.71
N ARG A 111 -10.94 6.03 -11.53
CA ARG A 111 -12.35 6.10 -11.94
C ARG A 111 -13.13 7.16 -11.16
N ILE A 112 -12.90 7.25 -9.84
CA ILE A 112 -13.47 8.31 -9.00
C ILE A 112 -13.02 9.69 -9.51
N GLY A 113 -11.72 9.87 -9.73
CA GLY A 113 -11.16 11.12 -10.22
C GLY A 113 -11.68 11.52 -11.60
N ALA A 114 -11.84 10.56 -12.52
CA ALA A 114 -12.41 10.81 -13.85
C ALA A 114 -13.88 11.25 -13.77
N LEU A 115 -14.69 10.56 -12.96
CA LEU A 115 -16.08 10.94 -12.75
C LEU A 115 -16.20 12.33 -12.12
N GLN A 116 -15.41 12.62 -11.10
CA GLN A 116 -15.40 13.93 -10.43
C GLN A 116 -15.00 15.06 -11.39
N LYS A 117 -13.99 14.83 -12.24
CA LYS A 117 -13.57 15.80 -13.26
C LYS A 117 -14.69 16.10 -14.26
N ARG A 118 -15.41 15.08 -14.73
CA ARG A 118 -16.55 15.24 -15.65
C ARG A 118 -17.68 16.05 -14.99
N LEU A 119 -18.08 15.66 -13.77
CA LEU A 119 -19.14 16.37 -13.04
C LEU A 119 -18.78 17.84 -12.77
N ALA A 120 -17.51 18.14 -12.49
CA ALA A 120 -17.04 19.50 -12.30
C ALA A 120 -17.05 20.32 -13.61
N ALA A 121 -16.70 19.71 -14.75
CA ALA A 121 -16.73 20.38 -16.05
C ALA A 121 -18.16 20.78 -16.46
N ASP A 122 -19.14 19.92 -16.16
CA ASP A 122 -20.54 20.13 -16.53
C ASP A 122 -21.33 20.89 -15.45
N SER A 123 -20.70 21.30 -14.34
CA SER A 123 -21.37 21.82 -13.13
C SER A 123 -22.54 20.94 -12.67
N ALA A 124 -22.42 19.63 -12.88
CA ALA A 124 -23.48 18.65 -12.71
C ALA A 124 -23.39 17.95 -11.34
N THR A 125 -24.55 17.66 -10.76
CA THR A 125 -24.65 16.76 -9.62
C THR A 125 -24.66 15.30 -10.08
N PRO A 126 -24.02 14.36 -9.35
CA PRO A 126 -24.06 12.96 -9.72
C PRO A 126 -25.49 12.43 -9.77
N SER A 127 -25.84 11.67 -10.82
CA SER A 127 -27.08 10.91 -10.86
C SER A 127 -27.09 9.80 -9.78
N ALA A 128 -28.26 9.23 -9.48
CA ALA A 128 -28.37 8.15 -8.50
C ALA A 128 -27.48 6.93 -8.85
N ALA A 129 -27.39 6.60 -10.14
CA ALA A 129 -26.52 5.52 -10.63
C ALA A 129 -25.03 5.85 -10.46
N GLU A 130 -24.62 7.09 -10.70
CA GLU A 130 -23.24 7.55 -10.52
C GLU A 130 -22.84 7.61 -9.04
N ALA A 131 -23.76 8.05 -8.18
CA ALA A 131 -23.58 8.03 -6.74
C ALA A 131 -23.37 6.59 -6.22
N ALA A 132 -24.14 5.62 -6.73
CA ALA A 132 -23.96 4.21 -6.41
C ALA A 132 -22.61 3.66 -6.89
N GLN A 133 -22.16 4.02 -8.11
CA GLN A 133 -20.85 3.62 -8.62
C GLN A 133 -19.70 4.20 -7.78
N LEU A 134 -19.80 5.48 -7.40
CA LEU A 134 -18.84 6.15 -6.54
C LEU A 134 -18.69 5.43 -5.18
N ALA A 135 -19.81 5.13 -4.53
CA ALA A 135 -19.84 4.38 -3.28
C ALA A 135 -19.22 2.97 -3.43
N GLY A 136 -19.48 2.29 -4.55
CA GLY A 136 -18.89 1.01 -4.88
C GLY A 136 -17.36 1.06 -5.01
N TRP A 137 -16.82 2.08 -5.69
CA TRP A 137 -15.36 2.26 -5.80
C TRP A 137 -14.71 2.66 -4.47
N GLN A 138 -15.36 3.51 -3.67
CA GLN A 138 -14.90 3.85 -2.33
C GLN A 138 -14.79 2.62 -1.44
N THR A 139 -15.84 1.79 -1.41
CA THR A 139 -15.85 0.54 -0.64
C THR A 139 -14.73 -0.41 -1.08
N ARG A 140 -14.44 -0.48 -2.39
CA ARG A 140 -13.33 -1.29 -2.91
C ARG A 140 -11.96 -0.78 -2.45
N ILE A 141 -11.74 0.53 -2.49
CA ILE A 141 -10.50 1.15 -2.00
C ILE A 141 -10.31 0.84 -0.53
N GLU A 142 -11.36 0.97 0.27
CA GLU A 142 -11.31 0.73 1.71
C GLU A 142 -10.99 -0.73 2.04
N ARG A 143 -11.68 -1.69 1.41
CA ARG A 143 -11.39 -3.12 1.58
C ARG A 143 -9.98 -3.45 1.11
N GLY A 144 -9.57 -2.93 -0.04
CA GLY A 144 -8.22 -3.11 -0.57
C GLY A 144 -7.16 -2.53 0.37
N ALA A 145 -7.42 -1.40 1.02
CA ALA A 145 -6.52 -0.81 1.99
C ALA A 145 -6.33 -1.69 3.24
N TRP A 146 -7.40 -2.31 3.75
CA TRP A 146 -7.30 -3.29 4.84
C TRP A 146 -6.51 -4.54 4.45
N VAL A 147 -6.70 -5.05 3.23
CA VAL A 147 -5.91 -6.18 2.71
C VAL A 147 -4.43 -5.81 2.62
N VAL A 148 -4.12 -4.62 2.08
CA VAL A 148 -2.75 -4.09 2.02
C VAL A 148 -2.16 -3.96 3.43
N ALA A 149 -2.89 -3.43 4.40
CA ALA A 149 -2.44 -3.32 5.78
C ALA A 149 -2.08 -4.69 6.38
N GLY A 150 -2.94 -5.70 6.20
CA GLY A 150 -2.67 -7.07 6.67
C GLY A 150 -1.42 -7.68 6.03
N LEU A 151 -1.26 -7.54 4.70
CA LEU A 151 -0.07 -8.00 3.99
C LEU A 151 1.20 -7.30 4.45
N LEU A 152 1.14 -5.99 4.69
CA LEU A 152 2.27 -5.22 5.20
C LEU A 152 2.64 -5.58 6.64
N LEU A 153 1.67 -5.92 7.49
CA LEU A 153 1.92 -6.45 8.84
C LEU A 153 2.60 -7.81 8.79
N ILE A 154 2.15 -8.71 7.91
CA ILE A 154 2.82 -10.01 7.67
C ILE A 154 4.26 -9.77 7.21
N ALA A 155 4.47 -8.85 6.27
CA ALA A 155 5.80 -8.50 5.80
C ALA A 155 6.70 -7.97 6.92
N ALA A 156 6.21 -7.01 7.71
CA ALA A 156 6.96 -6.43 8.82
C ALA A 156 7.28 -7.48 9.90
N ALA A 157 6.33 -8.35 10.25
CA ALA A 157 6.53 -9.41 11.22
C ALA A 157 7.60 -10.41 10.74
N ALA A 158 7.51 -10.87 9.49
CA ALA A 158 8.48 -11.79 8.91
C ALA A 158 9.89 -11.19 8.87
N MET A 159 10.03 -9.90 8.54
CA MET A 159 11.31 -9.20 8.52
C MET A 159 11.90 -9.02 9.93
N ALA A 160 11.04 -8.75 10.92
CA ALA A 160 11.45 -8.56 12.32
C ALA A 160 11.92 -9.87 12.97
N THR A 161 11.32 -11.00 12.58
CA THR A 161 11.61 -12.32 13.16
C THR A 161 12.70 -13.09 12.40
N ALA A 162 12.89 -12.83 11.11
CA ALA A 162 13.80 -13.59 10.24
C ALA A 162 15.22 -13.78 10.81
N ARG A 163 15.76 -12.79 11.51
CA ARG A 163 17.11 -12.87 12.10
C ARG A 163 17.26 -13.86 13.24
N TYR A 164 16.16 -14.38 13.78
CA TYR A 164 16.14 -15.29 14.93
C TYR A 164 15.75 -16.72 14.53
N LEU A 165 15.60 -17.00 13.23
CA LEU A 165 15.11 -18.27 12.69
C LEU A 165 16.22 -19.11 12.06
#